data_AF-A0A5C8LD59-F1
#
_entry.id   AF-A0A5C8LD59-F1
#
_cell.length_a   1.000
_cell.length_b   1.000
_cell.length_c   1.000
_cell.angle_alpha   90.00
_cell.angle_beta   90.00
_cell.angle_gamma   90.00
#
_symmetry.space_group_name_H-M   'P 1'
#
loop_
_entity.id
_entity.type
_entity.pdbx_description
1 polymer ?
#
loop_
_entity_poly.entity_id
_entity_poly.type
_entity_poly.pdbx_seq_one_letter_code
_entity_poly.pdbx_strand_id
1 'polypeptide(L)'
;MKTNELRIGNYVLFNNKTKTVDLSDFGTEWTGDLGRTIFKEFKPIPVNKEWLSDLDILTDSKFDYKENVAYVVNNKCYYVIDTYYDSNDATCYVEIEIDFVHELQNLHFSLTGEELKLASGARSSSTE
;
A
#
# COMPACT_ATOMS: atom_id res chain seq x y z
N MET A 1 5.40 -5.40 -11.20
CA MET A 1 4.45 -5.90 -10.20
C MET A 1 4.36 -7.40 -10.38
N LYS A 2 4.63 -8.18 -9.32
CA LYS A 2 4.48 -9.64 -9.41
C LYS A 2 3.03 -10.01 -9.11
N THR A 3 2.51 -11.02 -9.80
CA THR A 3 1.07 -11.38 -9.74
C THR A 3 0.62 -11.82 -8.35
N ASN A 4 1.54 -12.28 -7.50
CA ASN A 4 1.28 -12.72 -6.12
C ASN A 4 1.31 -11.58 -5.08
N GLU A 5 1.58 -10.34 -5.51
CA GLU A 5 1.64 -9.17 -4.62
C GLU A 5 0.33 -8.35 -4.63
N LEU A 6 -0.64 -8.68 -5.50
CA LEU A 6 -1.90 -7.94 -5.58
C LEU A 6 -2.99 -8.56 -4.72
N ARG A 7 -3.72 -7.71 -4.00
CA ARG A 7 -4.91 -8.07 -3.22
C ARG A 7 -6.07 -7.12 -3.53
N ILE A 8 -7.29 -7.61 -3.34
CA ILE A 8 -8.50 -6.77 -3.30
C ILE A 8 -8.27 -5.66 -2.26
N GLY A 9 -8.64 -4.42 -2.61
CA GLY A 9 -8.39 -3.24 -1.78
C GLY A 9 -7.08 -2.50 -2.07
N ASN A 10 -6.13 -3.09 -2.82
CA ASN A 10 -4.92 -2.39 -3.21
C ASN A 10 -5.20 -1.23 -4.18
N TYR A 11 -4.47 -0.13 -4.03
CA TYR A 11 -4.45 0.97 -4.99
C TYR A 11 -3.48 0.66 -6.12
N VAL A 12 -3.95 0.82 -7.36
CA VAL A 12 -3.20 0.54 -8.59
C VAL A 12 -3.49 1.60 -9.65
N LEU A 13 -2.63 1.70 -10.65
CA LEU A 13 -2.92 2.46 -11.87
C LEU A 13 -3.60 1.56 -12.90
N PHE A 14 -4.75 2.01 -13.39
CA PHE A 14 -5.46 1.43 -14.52
C PHE A 14 -5.78 2.55 -15.51
N ASN A 15 -5.34 2.44 -16.77
CA ASN A 15 -5.49 3.50 -17.77
C ASN A 15 -4.99 4.88 -17.28
N ASN A 16 -3.86 4.91 -16.58
CA ASN A 16 -3.25 6.09 -15.96
C ASN A 16 -4.13 6.81 -14.91
N LYS A 17 -5.16 6.13 -14.41
CA LYS A 17 -5.98 6.60 -13.28
C LYS A 17 -5.78 5.68 -12.08
N THR A 18 -5.75 6.27 -10.90
CA THR A 18 -5.75 5.52 -9.65
C THR A 18 -7.10 4.82 -9.49
N LYS A 19 -7.05 3.52 -9.17
CA LYS A 19 -8.22 2.69 -8.91
C LYS A 19 -7.90 1.72 -7.77
N THR A 20 -8.94 1.31 -7.04
CA THR A 20 -8.87 0.18 -6.10
C THR A 20 -9.18 -1.14 -6.81
N VAL A 21 -8.38 -2.16 -6.54
CA VAL A 21 -8.60 -3.54 -7.02
C VAL A 21 -9.86 -4.13 -6.40
N ASP A 22 -10.76 -4.66 -7.21
CA ASP A 22 -12.02 -5.29 -6.80
C ASP A 22 -12.19 -6.70 -7.41
N LEU A 23 -13.09 -7.53 -6.87
CA LEU A 23 -13.48 -8.83 -7.44
C LEU A 23 -13.90 -8.73 -8.91
N SER A 24 -14.60 -7.66 -9.28
CA SER A 24 -15.01 -7.40 -10.67
C SER A 24 -13.83 -7.21 -11.64
N ASP A 25 -12.62 -6.98 -11.13
CA ASP A 25 -11.41 -6.89 -11.93
C ASP A 25 -10.81 -8.26 -12.28
N PHE A 26 -11.26 -9.32 -11.62
CA PHE A 26 -10.86 -10.70 -11.86
C PHE A 26 -12.06 -11.48 -12.40
N GLY A 27 -12.19 -11.55 -13.72
CA GLY A 27 -13.40 -12.08 -14.34
C GLY A 27 -13.16 -12.89 -15.59
N THR A 28 -14.18 -13.67 -15.94
CA THR A 28 -14.32 -14.30 -17.24
C THR A 28 -15.49 -13.65 -17.93
N GLU A 29 -15.26 -13.06 -19.10
CA GLU A 29 -16.34 -12.56 -19.96
C GLU A 29 -16.80 -13.69 -20.87
N TRP A 30 -18.11 -13.88 -20.96
CA TRP A 30 -18.71 -14.90 -21.81
C TRP A 30 -19.24 -14.27 -23.09
N THR A 31 -18.88 -14.84 -24.23
CA THR A 31 -19.43 -14.47 -25.54
C THR A 31 -20.03 -15.74 -26.17
N GLY A 32 -21.33 -15.97 -25.93
CA GLY A 32 -21.97 -17.25 -26.24
C GLY A 32 -21.45 -18.37 -25.33
N ASP A 33 -21.10 -19.53 -25.90
CA ASP A 33 -20.58 -20.68 -25.16
C ASP A 33 -19.07 -20.59 -24.84
N LEU A 34 -18.41 -19.50 -25.24
CA LEU A 34 -16.98 -19.27 -25.05
C LEU A 34 -16.73 -18.24 -23.94
N GLY A 35 -16.01 -18.65 -22.90
CA GLY A 35 -15.50 -17.74 -21.87
C GLY A 35 -14.07 -17.28 -22.19
N ARG A 36 -13.78 -15.98 -22.03
CA ARG A 36 -12.41 -15.43 -22.04
C ARG A 36 -12.07 -14.82 -20.69
N THR A 37 -10.89 -15.12 -20.16
CA THR A 37 -10.40 -14.45 -18.95
C THR A 37 -10.00 -13.02 -19.31
N ILE A 38 -10.58 -12.04 -18.61
CA ILE A 38 -10.14 -10.65 -18.71
C ILE A 38 -9.06 -10.45 -17.65
N PHE A 39 -7.83 -10.25 -18.08
CA PHE A 39 -6.78 -9.73 -17.23
C PHE A 39 -6.64 -8.23 -17.50
N LYS A 40 -7.06 -7.40 -16.55
CA LYS A 40 -6.78 -5.96 -16.61
C LYS A 40 -5.30 -5.75 -16.30
N GLU A 41 -4.62 -4.99 -17.15
CA GLU A 41 -3.23 -4.60 -16.88
C GLU A 41 -3.20 -3.52 -15.79
N PHE A 42 -2.72 -3.91 -14.61
CA PHE A 42 -2.47 -3.00 -13.51
C PHE A 42 -1.01 -2.60 -13.46
N LYS A 43 -0.78 -1.31 -13.23
CA LYS A 43 0.56 -0.78 -12.98
C LYS A 43 0.71 -0.44 -11.49
N PRO A 44 1.86 -0.74 -10.88
CA PRO A 44 2.14 -0.31 -9.51
C PRO A 44 2.17 1.21 -9.42
N ILE A 45 1.82 1.75 -8.26
CA ILE A 45 1.97 3.17 -7.94
C ILE A 45 3.23 3.33 -7.09
N PRO A 46 4.25 4.08 -7.53
CA PRO A 46 5.39 4.41 -6.70
C PRO A 46 4.94 5.13 -5.42
N VAL A 47 5.46 4.70 -4.27
CA VAL A 47 5.18 5.38 -3.01
C VAL A 47 5.93 6.71 -2.98
N ASN A 48 5.27 7.74 -2.48
CA ASN A 48 5.84 9.07 -2.29
C ASN A 48 5.26 9.71 -1.02
N LYS A 49 5.75 10.91 -0.67
CA LYS A 49 5.29 11.62 0.54
C LYS A 49 3.80 11.94 0.52
N GLU A 50 3.23 12.26 -0.64
CA GLU A 50 1.80 12.54 -0.79
C GLU A 50 0.98 11.30 -0.44
N TRP A 51 1.38 10.12 -0.92
CA TRP A 51 0.71 8.87 -0.57
C TRP A 51 0.79 8.54 0.92
N LEU A 52 1.94 8.75 1.57
CA LEU A 52 2.04 8.52 3.02
C LEU A 52 1.09 9.46 3.78
N SER A 53 1.05 10.73 3.41
CA SER A 53 0.13 11.72 3.98
C SER A 53 -1.34 11.36 3.71
N ASP A 54 -1.64 10.94 2.48
CA ASP A 54 -3.00 10.58 2.07
C ASP A 54 -3.51 9.31 2.77
N LEU A 55 -2.61 8.43 3.18
CA LEU A 55 -2.91 7.17 3.89
C LEU A 55 -2.85 7.30 5.41
N ASP A 56 -2.74 8.53 5.92
CA ASP A 56 -2.63 8.85 7.36
C ASP A 56 -1.48 8.08 8.06
N ILE A 57 -0.40 7.79 7.33
CA ILE A 57 0.78 7.19 7.93
C ILE A 57 1.66 8.31 8.47
N LEU A 58 1.95 8.25 9.77
CA LEU A 58 2.80 9.21 10.47
C LEU A 58 4.12 9.40 9.73
N THR A 59 4.33 10.59 9.15
CA THR A 59 5.55 10.92 8.40
C THR A 59 6.63 11.55 9.25
N ASP A 60 6.44 11.67 10.57
CA ASP A 60 7.24 12.60 11.35
C ASP A 60 8.63 12.04 11.70
N SER A 61 9.61 12.90 11.44
CA SER A 61 11.07 12.70 11.58
C SER A 61 11.55 12.44 13.02
N LYS A 62 10.63 12.40 13.98
CA LYS A 62 10.90 12.08 15.37
C LYS A 62 10.36 10.69 15.61
N PHE A 63 11.27 9.71 15.57
CA PHE A 63 11.04 8.35 16.03
C PHE A 63 10.43 8.40 17.45
N ASP A 64 9.11 8.37 17.55
CA ASP A 64 8.45 7.94 18.77
C ASP A 64 8.42 6.41 18.69
N TYR A 65 9.36 5.77 19.40
CA TYR A 65 9.66 4.34 19.35
C TYR A 65 8.54 3.43 19.90
N LYS A 66 7.29 3.90 19.86
CA LYS A 66 6.13 3.20 20.42
C LYS A 66 5.15 2.71 19.36
N GLU A 67 5.33 3.12 18.10
CA GLU A 67 4.41 2.77 17.02
C GLU A 67 5.19 2.44 15.73
N ASN A 68 4.61 1.59 14.88
CA ASN A 68 5.16 1.31 13.56
C ASN A 68 5.02 2.56 12.69
N VAL A 69 6.10 3.01 12.04
CA VAL A 69 6.16 4.28 11.31
C VAL A 69 6.69 4.06 9.90
N ALA A 70 6.20 4.82 8.92
CA ALA A 70 6.81 4.87 7.58
C ALA A 70 7.32 6.27 7.27
N TYR A 71 8.50 6.37 6.64
CA TYR A 71 9.09 7.64 6.25
C TYR A 71 9.74 7.57 4.88
N VAL A 72 9.93 8.74 4.24
CA VAL A 72 10.63 8.86 2.96
C VAL A 72 11.90 9.67 3.13
N VAL A 73 13.04 9.07 2.77
CA VAL A 73 14.37 9.72 2.72
C VAL A 73 14.99 9.47 1.34
N ASN A 74 15.57 10.50 0.72
CA ASN A 74 16.18 10.41 -0.61
C ASN A 74 15.29 9.74 -1.67
N ASN A 75 13.98 10.02 -1.65
CA ASN A 75 12.95 9.42 -2.52
C ASN A 75 12.76 7.89 -2.37
N LYS A 76 13.26 7.30 -1.29
CA LYS A 76 12.99 5.92 -0.90
C LYS A 76 12.08 5.90 0.32
N CYS A 77 11.09 5.02 0.33
CA CYS A 77 10.22 4.83 1.47
C CYS A 77 10.71 3.65 2.31
N TYR A 78 10.67 3.81 3.62
CA TYR A 78 10.99 2.78 4.59
C TYR A 78 9.84 2.63 5.57
N TYR A 79 9.52 1.39 5.90
CA TYR A 79 8.59 1.04 6.97
C TYR A 79 9.39 0.42 8.12
N VAL A 80 9.22 0.96 9.33
CA VAL A 80 9.91 0.51 10.54
C VAL A 80 8.95 -0.26 11.42
N ILE A 81 9.36 -1.47 11.76
CA ILE A 81 8.66 -2.34 12.71
C ILE A 81 9.49 -2.43 13.97
N ASP A 82 8.93 -2.01 15.10
CA ASP A 82 9.55 -2.21 16.42
C ASP A 82 9.42 -3.69 16.82
N THR A 83 10.51 -4.31 17.28
CA THR A 83 10.55 -5.76 17.52
C THR A 83 10.65 -6.15 18.98
N TYR A 84 11.42 -5.42 19.81
CA TYR A 84 11.51 -5.60 21.27
C TYR A 84 12.50 -4.61 21.91
N TYR A 85 12.29 -4.31 23.21
CA TYR A 85 13.23 -3.60 24.08
C TYR A 85 14.06 -4.59 24.90
N ASP A 86 15.36 -4.72 24.64
CA ASP A 86 16.24 -5.47 25.55
C ASP A 86 16.40 -4.72 26.89
N SER A 87 16.61 -5.49 27.95
CA SER A 87 16.95 -5.10 29.33
C SER A 87 18.11 -4.08 29.47
N ASN A 88 18.80 -3.75 28.38
CA ASN A 88 19.88 -2.78 28.29
C ASN A 88 19.48 -1.46 27.59
N ASP A 89 18.19 -1.16 27.44
CA ASP A 89 17.66 0.02 26.71
C ASP A 89 18.08 0.06 25.23
N ALA A 90 18.41 -1.08 24.63
CA ALA A 90 18.65 -1.19 23.20
C ALA A 90 17.32 -1.47 22.47
N THR A 91 16.90 -0.53 21.61
CA THR A 91 15.75 -0.72 20.72
C THR A 91 16.19 -1.47 19.47
N CYS A 92 15.55 -2.60 19.19
CA CYS A 92 15.75 -3.36 17.96
C CYS A 92 14.58 -3.10 17.01
N TYR A 93 14.89 -2.66 15.79
CA TYR A 93 13.89 -2.43 14.76
C TYR A 93 14.27 -3.11 13.44
N VAL A 94 13.25 -3.38 12.62
CA VAL A 94 13.43 -3.86 11.25
C VAL A 94 13.00 -2.75 10.30
N GLU A 95 13.91 -2.34 9.41
CA GLU A 95 13.64 -1.44 8.30
C GLU A 95 13.33 -2.25 7.03
N ILE A 96 12.19 -1.97 6.41
CA ILE A 96 11.75 -2.57 5.15
C ILE A 96 11.68 -1.46 4.10
N GLU A 97 12.44 -1.59 3.01
CA GLU A 97 12.32 -0.70 1.85
C GLU A 97 11.02 -1.01 1.10
N ILE A 98 10.26 0.05 0.81
CA ILE A 98 8.97 0.00 0.12
C ILE A 98 9.07 0.84 -1.14
N ASP A 99 8.82 0.23 -2.30
CA ASP A 99 8.89 0.92 -3.59
C ASP A 99 7.49 1.36 -4.05
N PHE A 100 6.45 0.61 -3.68
CA PHE A 100 5.10 0.79 -4.20
C PHE A 100 4.02 0.83 -3.12
N VAL A 101 2.94 1.54 -3.41
CA VAL A 101 1.78 1.72 -2.51
C VAL A 101 1.15 0.38 -2.11
N HIS A 102 1.05 -0.59 -3.04
CA HIS A 102 0.44 -1.90 -2.74
C HIS A 102 1.26 -2.71 -1.72
N GLU A 103 2.59 -2.56 -1.71
CA GLU A 103 3.48 -3.21 -0.74
C GLU A 103 3.23 -2.66 0.67
N LEU A 104 3.08 -1.34 0.78
CA LEU A 104 2.73 -0.66 2.04
C LEU A 104 1.37 -1.13 2.57
N GLN A 105 0.36 -1.20 1.70
CA GLN A 105 -0.99 -1.66 2.08
C GLN A 105 -0.99 -3.13 2.53
N ASN A 106 -0.26 -3.99 1.82
CA ASN A 106 -0.16 -5.40 2.18
C ASN A 106 0.60 -5.61 3.49
N LEU A 107 1.66 -4.85 3.73
CA LEU A 107 2.40 -4.88 4.99
C LEU A 107 1.51 -4.41 6.15
N HIS A 108 0.83 -3.26 6.01
CA HIS A 108 -0.09 -2.76 7.02
C HIS A 108 -1.16 -3.80 7.36
N PHE A 109 -1.84 -4.35 6.36
CA PHE A 109 -2.86 -5.39 6.57
C PHE A 109 -2.30 -6.63 7.26
N SER A 110 -1.09 -7.05 6.92
CA SER A 110 -0.44 -8.22 7.55
C SER A 110 -0.12 -7.98 9.03
N LEU A 111 0.15 -6.73 9.43
CA LEU A 111 0.48 -6.35 10.79
C LEU A 111 -0.75 -6.06 11.65
N THR A 112 -1.77 -5.41 11.10
CA THR A 112 -2.93 -4.89 11.86
C THR A 112 -4.22 -5.67 11.63
N GLY A 113 -4.32 -6.41 10.51
CA GLY A 113 -5.57 -7.01 10.03
C GLY A 113 -6.55 -6.00 9.42
N GLU A 114 -6.17 -4.72 9.31
CA GLU A 114 -7.02 -3.64 8.82
C GLU A 114 -6.53 -3.09 7.47
N GLU A 115 -7.50 -2.71 6.62
CA GLU A 115 -7.20 -2.07 5.35
C GLU A 115 -6.72 -0.63 5.55
N LEU A 116 -5.58 -0.31 4.93
CA LEU A 116 -5.09 1.06 4.88
C LEU A 116 -5.92 1.88 3.88
N LYS A 117 -6.65 2.86 4.39
CA LYS A 117 -7.59 3.70 3.63
C LYS A 117 -7.09 5.13 3.52
N LEU A 118 -7.59 5.84 2.52
CA LEU A 118 -7.35 7.28 2.40
C LEU A 118 -7.96 8.05 3.58
N ALA A 119 -7.21 9.02 4.08
CA ALA A 119 -7.64 10.00 5.06
C ALA A 119 -8.83 10.82 4.52
N SER A 120 -9.69 11.31 5.40
CA SER A 120 -10.83 12.14 5.01
C SER A 120 -10.36 13.41 4.29
N GLY A 121 -10.70 13.54 3.00
CA GLY A 121 -10.31 14.69 2.15
C GLY A 121 -9.10 14.45 1.25
N ALA A 122 -8.43 13.30 1.35
CA ALA A 122 -7.36 12.91 0.44
C ALA A 122 -7.90 12.57 -0.96
N ARG A 123 -7.28 13.13 -2.00
CA ARG A 123 -7.53 12.86 -3.43
C ARG A 123 -9.00 12.80 -3.86
N SER A 124 -9.87 13.61 -3.25
CA SER A 124 -11.24 13.81 -3.71
C SER A 124 -11.27 14.69 -4.97
N SER A 125 -10.82 14.16 -6.10
CA SER A 125 -11.01 14.78 -7.41
C SER A 125 -10.87 13.77 -8.54
N SER A 126 -11.75 12.78 -8.58
CA SER A 126 -12.16 12.05 -9.81
C SER A 126 -13.27 11.04 -9.48
N THR A 127 -14.39 11.49 -8.91
CA THR A 127 -15.66 10.81 -9.17
C THR A 127 -16.23 11.46 -10.42
N GLU A 128 -16.60 10.60 -11.38
CA GLU A 128 -17.11 10.91 -12.72
C GLU A 128 -18.21 11.99 -12.76
#